data_AF-A0A537Z814-F1
#
_entry.id   AF-A0A537Z814-F1
#
_cell.length_a   1.000
_cell.length_b   1.000
_cell.length_c   1.000
_cell.angle_alpha   90.00
_cell.angle_beta   90.00
_cell.angle_gamma   90.00
#
_symmetry.space_group_name_H-M   'P 1'
#
loop_
_entity.id
_entity.type
_entity.pdbx_description
1 polymer ?
#
loop_
_entity_poly.entity_id
_entity_poly.type
_entity_poly.pdbx_seq_one_letter_code
_entity_poly.pdbx_strand_id
1 'polypeptide(L)'
;MSLPPGPREPAFVQSLEWTFAPAAFMERCAKRCGDPFTARLPGFGGPGQTANVVFVSDPAAIKAVFTGGPELARVFDSRQTMAPVLGLRSILLVDGTEHLRNRKLMRAVLRERRPAHAAPSGAELASAQ
;
A
#
# COMPACT_ATOMS: atom_id res chain seq x y z
N MET A 1 2.77 11.54 -20.52
CA MET A 1 3.85 11.41 -19.51
C MET A 1 4.23 9.95 -19.44
N SER A 2 5.53 9.63 -19.46
CA SER A 2 6.03 8.26 -19.32
C SER A 2 6.10 7.87 -17.84
N LEU A 3 5.67 6.65 -17.51
CA LEU A 3 5.84 6.09 -16.17
C LEU A 3 7.30 5.69 -15.93
N PRO A 4 7.76 5.62 -14.67
CA PRO A 4 9.07 5.08 -14.32
C PRO A 4 9.28 3.68 -14.93
N PRO A 5 10.54 3.29 -15.23
CA PRO A 5 10.83 1.97 -15.75
C PRO A 5 10.36 0.87 -14.80
N GLY A 6 10.08 -0.31 -15.37
CA GLY A 6 9.53 -1.44 -14.63
C GLY A 6 10.18 -2.76 -15.00
N PRO A 7 9.88 -3.83 -14.24
CA PRO A 7 10.22 -5.20 -14.62
C PRO A 7 9.76 -5.51 -16.06
N ARG A 8 10.65 -6.12 -16.85
CA ARG A 8 10.41 -6.47 -18.26
C ARG A 8 9.56 -7.73 -18.43
N GLU A 9 9.37 -8.46 -17.34
CA GLU A 9 8.61 -9.69 -17.27
C GLU A 9 7.15 -9.45 -17.73
N PRO A 10 6.50 -10.44 -18.36
CA PRO A 10 5.08 -10.36 -18.71
C PRO A 10 4.19 -10.11 -17.47
N ALA A 11 3.07 -9.41 -17.64
CA ALA A 11 2.18 -9.05 -16.52
C ALA A 11 1.70 -10.27 -15.71
N PHE A 12 1.51 -11.42 -16.36
CA PHE A 12 1.14 -12.67 -15.69
C PHE A 12 2.23 -13.16 -14.71
N VAL A 13 3.51 -13.08 -15.09
CA VAL A 13 4.63 -13.44 -14.21
C VAL A 13 4.70 -12.48 -13.03
N GLN A 14 4.58 -11.17 -13.29
CA GLN A 14 4.53 -10.16 -12.23
C GLN A 14 3.37 -10.43 -11.25
N SER A 15 2.20 -10.83 -11.77
CA SER A 15 1.00 -11.14 -10.99
C SER A 15 1.19 -12.36 -10.09
N LEU A 16 1.79 -13.44 -10.61
CA LEU A 16 2.06 -14.65 -9.82
C LEU A 16 3.01 -14.34 -8.67
N GLU A 17 4.13 -13.66 -8.96
CA GLU A 17 5.11 -13.32 -7.93
C GLU A 17 4.55 -12.34 -6.90
N TRP A 18 3.77 -11.36 -7.33
CA TRP A 18 3.04 -10.47 -6.42
C TRP A 18 2.07 -11.22 -5.51
N THR A 19 1.37 -12.21 -6.05
CA THR A 19 0.38 -12.99 -5.29
C THR A 19 1.03 -13.90 -4.26
N PHE A 20 2.13 -14.57 -4.62
CA PHE A 20 2.76 -15.58 -3.76
C PHE A 20 3.93 -15.05 -2.91
N ALA A 21 4.61 -14.00 -3.35
CA ALA A 21 5.81 -13.48 -2.70
C ALA A 21 5.97 -11.95 -2.89
N PRO A 22 5.00 -11.12 -2.44
CA PRO A 22 4.98 -9.68 -2.71
C PRO A 22 6.22 -8.94 -2.19
N ALA A 23 6.73 -9.31 -1.01
CA ALA A 23 7.91 -8.68 -0.42
C ALA A 23 9.18 -8.95 -1.27
N ALA A 24 9.41 -10.21 -1.65
CA ALA A 24 10.54 -10.58 -2.50
C ALA A 24 10.43 -9.98 -3.91
N PHE A 25 9.21 -9.90 -4.45
CA PHE A 25 8.92 -9.20 -5.70
C PHE A 25 9.36 -7.73 -5.63
N MET A 26 8.91 -6.99 -4.59
CA MET A 26 9.28 -5.59 -4.40
C MET A 26 10.78 -5.40 -4.23
N GLU A 27 11.45 -6.21 -3.40
CA GLU A 27 12.89 -6.11 -3.17
C GLU A 27 13.69 -6.34 -4.46
N ARG A 28 13.33 -7.36 -5.23
CA ARG A 28 13.98 -7.65 -6.51
C ARG A 28 13.74 -6.52 -7.52
N CYS A 29 12.52 -6.00 -7.60
CA CYS A 29 12.20 -4.88 -8.48
C CYS A 29 12.97 -3.61 -8.10
N ALA A 30 13.05 -3.28 -6.80
CA ALA A 30 13.85 -2.16 -6.34
C ALA A 30 15.35 -2.32 -6.71
N LYS A 31 15.91 -3.52 -6.55
CA LYS A 31 17.31 -3.82 -6.93
C LYS A 31 17.56 -3.72 -8.45
N ARG A 32 16.58 -4.05 -9.29
CA ARG A 32 16.74 -4.11 -10.77
C ARG A 32 16.31 -2.85 -11.50
N CYS A 33 15.25 -2.20 -11.03
CA CYS A 33 14.60 -1.07 -11.69
C CYS A 33 14.89 0.26 -10.99
N GLY A 34 15.40 0.22 -9.76
CA GLY A 34 15.60 1.40 -8.92
C GLY A 34 14.32 1.85 -8.23
N ASP A 35 14.35 3.08 -7.70
CA ASP A 35 13.22 3.76 -7.06
C ASP A 35 13.03 5.14 -7.72
N PRO A 36 11.84 5.48 -8.23
CA PRO A 36 10.63 4.65 -8.30
C PRO A 36 10.65 3.64 -9.46
N PHE A 37 9.80 2.61 -9.36
CA PHE A 37 9.55 1.65 -10.44
C PHE A 37 8.05 1.40 -10.67
N THR A 38 7.70 0.95 -11.87
CA THR A 38 6.30 0.64 -12.24
C THR A 38 6.08 -0.85 -12.47
N ALA A 39 5.12 -1.47 -11.79
CA ALA A 39 4.70 -2.85 -12.03
C ALA A 39 3.26 -2.94 -12.56
N ARG A 40 2.94 -4.02 -13.28
CA ARG A 40 1.58 -4.32 -13.75
C ARG A 40 0.96 -5.38 -12.85
N LEU A 41 0.08 -4.96 -11.94
CA LEU A 41 -0.41 -5.82 -10.86
C LEU A 41 -1.94 -5.96 -10.89
N PRO A 42 -2.48 -7.14 -10.53
CA PRO A 42 -3.90 -7.35 -10.33
C PRO A 42 -4.34 -6.71 -9.02
N GLY A 43 -5.66 -6.51 -8.82
CA GLY A 43 -6.18 -5.97 -7.56
C GLY A 43 -6.23 -4.44 -7.49
N PHE A 44 -5.46 -3.75 -8.32
CA PHE A 44 -5.37 -2.28 -8.33
C PHE A 44 -6.19 -1.61 -9.43
N GLY A 45 -6.73 -2.38 -10.38
CA GLY A 45 -7.70 -1.94 -11.38
C GLY A 45 -9.06 -2.59 -11.18
N GLY A 46 -9.90 -2.51 -12.22
CA GLY A 46 -11.20 -3.21 -12.24
C GLY A 46 -11.07 -4.74 -12.17
N PRO A 47 -12.17 -5.46 -11.91
CA PRO A 47 -12.16 -6.92 -11.77
C PRO A 47 -11.56 -7.62 -13.00
N GLY A 48 -10.62 -8.53 -12.76
CA GLY A 48 -9.91 -9.26 -13.82
C GLY A 48 -8.88 -8.44 -14.61
N GLN A 49 -8.65 -7.17 -14.25
CA GLN A 49 -7.69 -6.30 -14.92
C GLN A 49 -6.42 -6.12 -14.09
N THR A 50 -5.32 -5.83 -14.79
CA THR A 50 -4.09 -5.36 -14.18
C THR A 50 -4.00 -3.84 -14.33
N ALA A 51 -3.42 -3.19 -13.34
CA ALA A 51 -3.15 -1.75 -13.39
C ALA A 51 -1.65 -1.50 -13.23
N ASN A 52 -1.19 -0.36 -13.78
CA ASN A 52 0.15 0.13 -13.50
C ASN A 52 0.19 0.68 -12.07
N VAL A 53 1.06 0.10 -11.25
CA VAL A 53 1.30 0.50 -9.86
C VAL A 53 2.71 1.03 -9.76
N VAL A 54 2.85 2.29 -9.35
CA VAL A 54 4.15 2.92 -9.12
C VAL A 54 4.53 2.72 -7.65
N PHE A 55 5.67 2.10 -7.43
CA PHE A 55 6.28 1.94 -6.11
C PHE A 55 7.26 3.08 -5.89
N VAL A 56 7.18 3.71 -4.71
CA VAL A 56 7.98 4.87 -4.32
C VAL A 56 8.47 4.67 -2.89
N SER A 57 9.77 4.85 -2.66
CA SER A 57 10.39 4.73 -1.34
C SER A 57 10.98 6.05 -0.83
N ASP A 58 11.09 7.08 -1.68
CA ASP A 58 11.53 8.41 -1.29
C ASP A 58 10.66 9.04 -0.19
N PRO A 59 11.23 9.38 0.99
CA PRO A 59 10.46 9.94 2.11
C PRO A 59 9.72 11.24 1.77
N ALA A 60 10.27 12.08 0.90
CA ALA A 60 9.63 13.34 0.52
C ALA A 60 8.40 13.10 -0.36
N ALA A 61 8.50 12.19 -1.33
CA ALA A 61 7.38 11.75 -2.16
C ALA A 61 6.30 11.05 -1.35
N ILE A 62 6.67 10.16 -0.42
CA ILE A 62 5.73 9.54 0.52
C ILE A 62 4.98 10.61 1.30
N LYS A 63 5.70 11.58 1.89
CA LYS A 63 5.07 12.69 2.62
C LYS A 63 4.09 13.43 1.73
N ALA A 64 4.47 13.78 0.51
CA ALA A 64 3.62 14.50 -0.44
C ALA A 64 2.32 13.74 -0.76
N VAL A 65 2.39 12.42 -0.95
CA VAL A 65 1.21 11.57 -1.19
C VAL A 65 0.30 11.55 0.03
N PHE A 66 0.84 11.35 1.23
CA PHE A 66 0.04 11.24 2.46
C PHE A 66 -0.49 12.57 3.00
N THR A 67 0.14 13.70 2.64
CA THR A 67 -0.34 15.05 2.99
C THR A 67 -1.06 15.74 1.82
N GLY A 68 -1.27 15.02 0.71
CA GLY A 68 -1.93 15.53 -0.47
C GLY A 68 -3.41 15.89 -0.25
N GLY A 69 -3.99 16.57 -1.23
CA GLY A 69 -5.42 16.89 -1.26
C GLY A 69 -6.31 15.65 -1.44
N PRO A 70 -7.62 15.80 -1.25
CA PRO A 70 -8.59 14.70 -1.36
C PRO A 70 -8.62 14.05 -2.75
N GLU A 71 -8.15 14.72 -3.81
CA GLU A 71 -7.98 14.09 -5.12
C GLU A 71 -6.94 12.95 -5.15
N LEU A 72 -5.88 13.05 -4.33
CA LEU A 72 -4.84 12.01 -4.20
C LEU A 72 -5.24 10.90 -3.23
N ALA A 73 -6.17 11.19 -2.32
CA ALA A 73 -6.63 10.26 -1.28
C ALA A 73 -7.79 9.36 -1.72
N ARG A 74 -8.18 9.36 -3.00
CA ARG A 74 -9.29 8.54 -3.49
C ARG A 74 -8.88 7.08 -3.60
N VAL A 75 -9.66 6.19 -2.99
CA VAL A 75 -9.65 4.76 -3.27
C VAL A 75 -10.04 4.58 -4.73
N PHE A 76 -9.07 4.09 -5.50
CA PHE A 76 -9.19 3.78 -6.92
C PHE A 76 -10.21 2.64 -7.17
N ASP A 77 -10.41 2.27 -8.44
CA ASP A 77 -11.22 1.13 -8.89
C ASP A 77 -10.87 -0.22 -8.23
N SER A 78 -9.74 -0.29 -7.51
CA SER A 78 -9.38 -1.40 -6.63
C SER A 78 -10.47 -1.74 -5.61
N ARG A 79 -11.37 -0.81 -5.24
CA ARG A 79 -12.49 -1.11 -4.33
C ARG A 79 -13.27 -2.35 -4.74
N GLN A 80 -13.67 -2.45 -6.00
CA GLN A 80 -14.47 -3.58 -6.46
C GLN A 80 -13.68 -4.88 -6.43
N THR A 81 -12.39 -4.81 -6.78
CA THR A 81 -11.51 -5.97 -6.82
C THR A 81 -11.13 -6.47 -5.42
N MET A 82 -11.00 -5.56 -4.45
CA MET A 82 -10.59 -5.89 -3.08
C MET A 82 -11.76 -6.12 -2.12
N ALA A 83 -12.98 -5.72 -2.49
CA ALA A 83 -14.18 -5.88 -1.66
C ALA A 83 -14.45 -7.33 -1.21
N PRO A 84 -14.24 -8.39 -2.02
CA PRO A 84 -14.45 -9.76 -1.58
C PRO A 84 -13.55 -10.19 -0.42
N VAL A 85 -12.35 -9.59 -0.31
CA VAL A 85 -11.37 -9.94 0.72
C VAL A 85 -11.52 -9.03 1.95
N LEU A 86 -11.67 -7.72 1.74
CA LEU A 86 -11.67 -6.73 2.82
C LEU A 86 -13.07 -6.38 3.34
N GLY A 87 -14.11 -6.66 2.56
CA GLY A 87 -15.48 -6.20 2.80
C GLY A 87 -15.71 -4.78 2.27
N LEU A 88 -16.92 -4.53 1.74
CA LEU A 88 -17.28 -3.28 1.05
C LEU A 88 -17.17 -2.02 1.91
N ARG A 89 -17.17 -2.13 3.23
CA ARG A 89 -17.09 -0.99 4.18
C ARG A 89 -15.79 -0.98 4.97
N SER A 90 -14.79 -1.75 4.55
CA SER A 90 -13.46 -1.69 5.14
C SER A 90 -12.92 -0.27 5.11
N ILE A 91 -12.27 0.14 6.21
CA ILE A 91 -11.55 1.42 6.29
C ILE A 91 -10.55 1.61 5.13
N LEU A 92 -10.03 0.52 4.57
CA LEU A 92 -9.07 0.53 3.45
C LEU A 92 -9.72 0.82 2.09
N LEU A 93 -11.05 0.72 1.99
CA LEU A 93 -11.80 0.83 0.74
C LEU A 93 -12.78 2.01 0.70
N VAL A 94 -12.93 2.75 1.80
CA VAL A 94 -13.81 3.92 1.93
C VAL A 94 -12.97 5.19 2.07
N ASP A 95 -13.51 6.30 1.55
CA ASP A 95 -12.88 7.63 1.58
C ASP A 95 -13.70 8.66 2.36
N GLY A 96 -13.13 9.85 2.53
CA GLY A 96 -13.82 11.02 3.05
C GLY A 96 -14.39 10.82 4.46
N THR A 97 -15.65 11.18 4.66
CA THR A 97 -16.30 11.15 5.98
C THR A 97 -16.46 9.74 6.53
N GLU A 98 -16.72 8.74 5.69
CA GLU A 98 -16.82 7.33 6.11
C GLU A 98 -15.46 6.80 6.55
N HIS A 99 -14.39 7.13 5.82
CA HIS A 99 -13.01 6.82 6.23
C HIS A 99 -12.67 7.41 7.59
N LEU A 100 -12.93 8.72 7.79
CA LEU A 100 -12.65 9.42 9.04
C LEU A 100 -13.42 8.84 10.22
N ARG A 101 -14.69 8.48 10.02
CA ARG A 101 -15.53 7.81 11.02
C ARG A 101 -14.94 6.45 11.40
N ASN A 102 -14.63 5.59 10.42
CA ASN A 102 -14.07 4.27 10.66
C ASN A 102 -12.72 4.35 11.37
N ARG A 103 -11.85 5.28 10.96
CA ARG A 103 -10.55 5.56 11.57
C ARG A 103 -10.67 5.97 13.04
N LYS A 104 -11.64 6.83 13.38
CA LYS A 104 -11.90 7.25 14.77
C LYS A 104 -12.28 6.06 15.65
N LEU A 105 -13.18 5.21 15.17
CA LEU A 105 -13.61 4.01 15.89
C LEU A 105 -12.46 3.03 16.10
N MET A 106 -11.70 2.71 15.05
CA MET A 106 -10.56 1.79 15.16
C MET A 106 -9.49 2.28 16.14
N ARG A 107 -9.17 3.57 16.12
CA ARG A 107 -8.19 4.16 17.06
C ARG A 107 -8.64 4.04 18.51
N ALA A 108 -9.92 4.24 18.79
CA ALA A 108 -10.45 4.09 20.15
C ALA A 108 -10.23 2.66 20.65
N VAL A 109 -10.61 1.65 19.85
CA VAL A 109 -10.46 0.22 20.19
C VAL A 109 -9.00 -0.17 20.37
N LEU A 110 -8.11 0.22 19.46
CA LEU A 110 -6.69 -0.13 19.54
C LEU A 110 -5.98 0.54 20.73
N ARG A 111 -6.43 1.72 21.15
CA ARG A 111 -5.90 2.39 22.35
C ARG A 111 -6.34 1.68 23.63
N GLU A 112 -7.56 1.17 23.66
CA GLU A 112 -8.12 0.43 24.80
C GLU A 112 -7.53 -0.98 24.92
N ARG A 113 -7.14 -1.60 23.80
CA ARG A 113 -6.53 -2.94 23.74
C ARG A 113 -5.00 -2.96 23.79
N ARG A 114 -4.35 -1.97 24.39
CA ARG A 114 -2.88 -2.00 24.54
C ARG A 114 -2.50 -3.30 25.27
N PRO A 115 -1.81 -4.28 24.66
CA PRO A 115 -1.40 -5.47 25.38
C PRO A 115 -0.44 -5.04 26.50
N ALA A 116 -0.58 -5.63 27.68
CA ALA A 116 0.32 -5.42 28.82
C ALA A 116 1.79 -5.85 28.54
N HIS A 117 2.07 -6.29 27.32
CA HIS A 117 3.39 -6.64 26.81
C HIS A 117 3.62 -5.88 25.50
N ALA A 118 3.87 -4.57 25.60
CA ALA A 118 4.48 -3.83 24.51
C ALA A 118 6.00 -3.87 24.71
N ALA A 119 6.70 -4.45 23.75
CA ALA A 119 8.16 -4.41 23.62
C ALA A 119 8.70 -2.98 23.80
N PRO A 120 9.95 -2.81 24.27
CA PRO A 120 10.47 -1.51 24.65
C PRO A 120 10.40 -0.49 23.52
N SER A 121 10.17 0.77 23.91
CA SER A 121 10.08 1.91 23.02
C SER A 121 11.32 2.03 22.12
N GLY A 122 11.15 2.50 20.89
CA GLY A 122 12.22 2.67 19.89
C GLY A 122 13.40 3.57 20.27
N ALA A 123 13.48 4.05 21.51
CA ALA A 123 14.66 4.69 22.08
C ALA A 123 15.82 3.70 22.33
N GLU A 124 15.56 2.40 22.58
CA GLU A 124 16.62 1.41 22.82
C GLU A 124 17.37 0.98 21.55
N LEU A 125 16.74 1.06 20.37
CA LEU A 125 17.38 0.70 19.09
C LEU A 125 18.41 1.73 18.62
N ALA A 126 18.34 2.97 19.12
CA ALA A 126 19.31 4.03 18.78
C ALA A 126 20.59 3.96 19.62
N SER A 127 20.63 3.15 20.67
CA SER A 127 21.78 3.05 21.59
C SER A 127 22.72 1.87 21.26
N ALA A 128 22.41 1.11 20.20
CA ALA A 128 23.14 -0.09 19.79
C ALA A 128 23.86 0.05 18.43
N GLN A 129 24.09 1.28 17.97
CA GLN A 129 25.00 1.57 16.85
C GLN A 129 26.04 2.61 17.26
#